data_AF-C7JCH3-F1
#
_entry.id   AF-C7JCH3-F1
#
_cell.length_a   1.000
_cell.length_b   1.000
_cell.length_c   1.000
_cell.angle_alpha   90.00
_cell.angle_beta   90.00
_cell.angle_gamma   90.00
#
_symmetry.space_group_name_H-M   'P 1'
#
loop_
_entity.id
_entity.type
_entity.pdbx_description
1 polymer ?
#
loop_
_entity_poly.entity_id
_entity_poly.type
_entity_poly.pdbx_seq_one_letter_code
_entity_poly.pdbx_strand_id
1 'polypeptide(L)'
;MNKYNVIVEGETDSFYISKVLSIISKSAQCSEVFPILSSGDVSFLDQGGVSNLAGFVKSTYEFIIKERPCIIVLDGDNAGQKVQRELQGYLGNKKIPFKSNEDFIFVYKNFAIEGLFPEVWLKEYHNSHPDLFKEFSLDSCDNLTVFELKDDKKKKFMEMILKKAEEQKEMDWASNWIKFLNVLEKSLEKQGNRIYGKKP
;
A
#
# COMPACT_ATOMS: atom_id res chain seq x y z
N MET A 1 21.98 6.59 -4.56
CA MET A 1 20.92 6.71 -5.59
C MET A 1 19.97 5.55 -5.34
N ASN A 2 18.68 5.82 -5.10
CA ASN A 2 17.72 4.78 -4.71
C ASN A 2 17.56 3.72 -5.82
N LYS A 3 17.53 2.45 -5.44
CA LYS A 3 17.49 1.30 -6.37
C LYS A 3 16.07 0.83 -6.65
N TYR A 4 15.17 0.96 -5.68
CA TYR A 4 13.82 0.41 -5.73
C TYR A 4 12.79 1.52 -5.78
N ASN A 5 11.67 1.28 -6.46
CA ASN A 5 10.55 2.21 -6.54
C ASN A 5 9.27 1.54 -6.04
N VAL A 6 8.52 2.26 -5.22
CA VAL A 6 7.13 1.93 -4.85
C VAL A 6 6.26 3.12 -5.26
N ILE A 7 5.42 2.93 -6.26
CA ILE A 7 4.48 3.95 -6.73
C ILE A 7 3.16 3.76 -6.00
N VAL A 8 2.65 4.82 -5.38
CA VAL A 8 1.39 4.79 -4.62
C VAL A 8 0.41 5.82 -5.19
N GLU A 9 -0.87 5.68 -4.86
CA GLU A 9 -1.91 6.58 -5.36
C GLU A 9 -1.73 8.00 -4.82
N GLY A 10 -1.53 8.16 -3.50
CA GLY A 10 -1.41 9.47 -2.86
C GLY A 10 -0.34 9.56 -1.77
N GLU A 11 -0.10 10.79 -1.31
CA GLU A 11 0.83 11.12 -0.23
C GLU A 11 0.49 10.40 1.08
N THR A 12 -0.80 10.21 1.35
CA THR A 12 -1.29 9.51 2.54
C THR A 12 -0.79 8.07 2.58
N ASP A 13 -0.77 7.37 1.44
CA ASP A 13 -0.33 5.97 1.36
C ASP A 13 1.15 5.84 1.68
N SER A 14 2.01 6.66 1.04
CA SER A 14 3.45 6.64 1.30
C SER A 14 3.77 6.98 2.75
N PHE A 15 3.00 7.90 3.35
CA PHE A 15 3.15 8.25 4.76
C PHE A 15 2.77 7.10 5.69
N TYR A 16 1.62 6.45 5.48
CA TYR A 16 1.23 5.29 6.27
C TYR A 16 2.26 4.17 6.18
N ILE A 17 2.69 3.80 4.97
CA ILE A 17 3.68 2.73 4.77
C ILE A 17 4.97 3.07 5.52
N SER A 18 5.48 4.29 5.35
CA SER A 18 6.74 4.71 5.97
C SER A 18 6.65 4.72 7.49
N LYS A 19 5.54 5.21 8.05
CA LYS A 19 5.33 5.27 9.50
C LYS A 19 5.12 3.90 10.12
N VAL A 20 4.26 3.08 9.53
CA VAL A 20 4.02 1.72 10.03
C VAL A 20 5.28 0.87 9.93
N LEU A 21 6.03 0.96 8.83
CA LEU A 21 7.33 0.29 8.71
C LEU A 21 8.28 0.75 9.83
N SER A 22 8.35 2.05 10.12
CA SER A 22 9.18 2.56 11.23
C SER A 22 8.75 2.03 12.60
N ILE A 23 7.45 1.87 12.85
CA ILE A 23 6.93 1.31 14.11
C ILE A 23 7.29 -0.18 14.19
N ILE A 24 7.04 -0.94 13.13
CA ILE A 24 7.28 -2.39 13.08
C ILE A 24 8.77 -2.70 13.20
N SER A 25 9.64 -1.97 12.49
CA SER A 25 11.10 -2.21 12.51
C SER A 25 11.75 -1.91 13.86
N LYS A 26 11.09 -1.15 14.76
CA LYS A 26 11.54 -0.95 16.15
C LYS A 26 11.20 -2.13 17.06
N SER A 27 10.27 -2.99 16.66
CA SER A 27 9.93 -4.19 17.42
C SER A 27 11.01 -5.25 17.26
N ALA A 28 11.47 -5.82 18.37
CA ALA A 28 12.40 -6.96 18.36
C ALA A 28 11.85 -8.17 17.58
N GLN A 29 10.53 -8.29 17.46
CA GLN A 29 9.88 -9.38 16.72
C GLN A 29 10.02 -9.23 15.20
N CYS A 30 10.26 -8.01 14.69
CA CYS A 30 10.16 -7.68 13.28
C CYS A 30 11.37 -6.90 12.71
N SER A 31 12.41 -6.65 13.51
CA SER A 31 13.53 -5.75 13.16
C SER A 31 14.35 -6.16 11.92
N GLU A 32 14.24 -7.41 11.47
CA GLU A 32 14.96 -7.93 10.29
C GLU A 32 14.03 -8.41 9.16
N VAL A 33 12.73 -8.17 9.26
CA VAL A 33 11.75 -8.83 8.36
C VAL A 33 11.69 -8.19 6.97
N PHE A 34 12.12 -6.92 6.82
CA PHE A 34 12.00 -6.15 5.57
C PHE A 34 13.31 -5.44 5.19
N PRO A 35 14.36 -6.18 4.77
CA PRO A 35 15.68 -5.62 4.50
C PRO A 35 15.69 -4.60 3.35
N ILE A 36 14.94 -4.82 2.27
CA ILE A 36 14.84 -3.87 1.15
C ILE A 36 14.05 -2.63 1.58
N LEU A 37 12.85 -2.80 2.12
CA LEU A 37 12.02 -1.67 2.55
C LEU A 37 12.70 -0.80 3.60
N SER A 38 13.52 -1.40 4.48
CA SER A 38 14.25 -0.68 5.53
C SER A 38 15.64 -0.19 5.11
N SER A 39 16.12 -0.51 3.89
CA SER A 39 17.50 -0.22 3.45
C SER A 39 17.80 1.26 3.19
N GLY A 40 16.77 2.09 3.02
CA GLY A 40 16.91 3.44 2.49
C GLY A 40 17.14 3.52 0.97
N ASP A 41 17.24 2.39 0.27
CA ASP A 41 17.35 2.33 -1.20
C ASP A 41 15.98 2.36 -1.91
N VAL A 42 14.86 2.52 -1.18
CA VAL A 42 13.49 2.56 -1.71
C VAL A 42 12.99 4.01 -1.84
N SER A 43 12.47 4.35 -3.03
CA SER A 43 11.75 5.59 -3.26
C SER A 43 10.24 5.32 -3.26
N PHE A 44 9.50 6.00 -2.40
CA PHE A 44 8.04 6.08 -2.50
C PHE A 44 7.68 7.24 -3.41
N LEU A 45 6.88 6.98 -4.45
CA LEU A 45 6.49 7.94 -5.48
C LEU A 45 4.97 8.05 -5.49
N ASP A 46 4.43 9.11 -4.88
CA ASP A 46 3.00 9.44 -4.95
C ASP A 46 2.66 10.07 -6.31
N GLN A 47 1.44 9.83 -6.79
CA GLN A 47 0.98 10.34 -8.09
C GLN A 47 -0.18 11.33 -7.97
N GLY A 48 -0.63 11.66 -6.75
CA GLY A 48 -1.71 12.61 -6.53
C GLY A 48 -3.07 12.12 -7.03
N GLY A 49 -3.32 10.82 -6.94
CA GLY A 49 -4.60 10.16 -7.22
C GLY A 49 -4.54 9.11 -8.33
N VAL A 50 -5.57 8.27 -8.35
CA VAL A 50 -5.66 7.07 -9.20
C VAL A 50 -5.54 7.36 -10.70
N SER A 51 -6.11 8.48 -11.18
CA SER A 51 -6.09 8.87 -12.60
C SER A 51 -4.68 9.28 -13.07
N ASN A 52 -3.97 10.02 -12.23
CA ASN A 52 -2.60 10.44 -12.50
C ASN A 52 -1.66 9.24 -12.45
N LEU A 53 -1.86 8.33 -11.49
CA LEU A 53 -1.14 7.06 -11.43
C LEU A 53 -1.31 6.28 -12.72
N ALA A 54 -2.54 6.12 -13.21
CA ALA A 54 -2.80 5.42 -14.47
C ALA A 54 -2.06 6.07 -15.66
N GLY A 55 -2.12 7.39 -15.78
CA GLY A 55 -1.43 8.15 -16.83
C GLY A 55 0.10 8.00 -16.77
N PHE A 56 0.67 8.08 -15.56
CA PHE A 56 2.08 7.88 -15.31
C PHE A 56 2.52 6.47 -15.74
N VAL A 57 1.87 5.43 -15.21
CA VAL A 57 2.22 4.02 -15.50
C VAL A 57 2.12 3.73 -17.00
N LYS A 58 1.06 4.18 -17.70
CA LYS A 58 0.95 3.98 -19.15
C LYS A 58 2.11 4.58 -19.95
N SER A 59 2.65 5.70 -19.47
CA SER A 59 3.66 6.48 -20.17
C SER A 59 5.08 6.02 -19.86
N THR A 60 5.34 5.55 -18.63
CA THR A 60 6.70 5.34 -18.13
C THR A 60 7.03 3.88 -17.80
N TYR A 61 6.03 3.05 -17.48
CA TYR A 61 6.26 1.74 -16.87
C TYR A 61 7.11 0.81 -17.75
N GLU A 62 6.90 0.84 -19.06
CA GLU A 62 7.69 0.04 -20.02
C GLU A 62 9.20 0.27 -19.87
N PHE A 63 9.60 1.51 -19.63
CA PHE A 63 11.00 1.88 -19.49
C PHE A 63 11.49 1.56 -18.07
N ILE A 64 10.69 1.90 -17.06
CA ILE A 64 11.05 1.69 -15.65
C ILE A 64 11.35 0.21 -15.36
N ILE A 65 10.47 -0.72 -15.77
CA ILE A 65 10.63 -2.14 -15.43
C ILE A 65 11.86 -2.82 -16.05
N LYS A 66 12.50 -2.18 -17.03
CA LYS A 66 13.72 -2.68 -17.66
C LYS A 66 14.96 -2.26 -16.87
N GLU A 67 14.87 -1.18 -16.10
CA GLU A 67 16.03 -0.55 -15.44
C GLU A 67 15.97 -0.62 -13.90
N ARG A 68 14.77 -0.60 -13.31
CA ARG A 68 14.59 -0.58 -11.85
C ARG A 68 13.43 -1.43 -11.38
N PRO A 69 13.57 -2.14 -10.24
CA PRO A 69 12.46 -2.74 -9.53
C PRO A 69 11.41 -1.68 -9.21
N CYS A 70 10.17 -1.94 -9.62
CA CYS A 70 9.07 -1.01 -9.44
C CYS A 70 7.77 -1.77 -9.14
N ILE A 71 7.19 -1.47 -7.98
CA ILE A 71 5.89 -2.00 -7.57
C ILE A 71 4.88 -0.86 -7.51
N ILE A 72 3.71 -1.09 -8.08
CA ILE A 72 2.57 -0.18 -7.98
C ILE A 72 1.64 -0.69 -6.88
N VAL A 73 1.33 0.18 -5.91
CA VAL A 73 0.35 -0.09 -4.87
C VAL A 73 -0.96 0.56 -5.28
N LEU A 74 -2.03 -0.22 -5.26
CA LEU A 74 -3.39 0.22 -5.55
C LEU A 74 -4.27 -0.03 -4.33
N ASP A 75 -5.22 0.88 -4.09
CA ASP A 75 -6.28 0.64 -3.14
C ASP A 75 -7.19 -0.48 -3.65
N GLY A 76 -7.80 -1.23 -2.73
CA GLY A 76 -8.69 -2.32 -3.11
C GLY A 76 -10.10 -1.86 -3.44
N ASP A 77 -10.36 -0.55 -3.44
CA ASP A 77 -11.65 0.06 -3.73
C ASP A 77 -12.03 -0.05 -5.23
N ASN A 78 -13.19 0.50 -5.59
CA ASN A 78 -13.68 0.46 -6.97
C ASN A 78 -12.77 1.23 -7.94
N ALA A 79 -12.13 2.30 -7.47
CA ALA A 79 -11.28 3.15 -8.30
C ALA A 79 -9.96 2.44 -8.63
N GLY A 80 -9.29 1.87 -7.62
CA GLY A 80 -8.10 1.06 -7.77
C GLY A 80 -8.35 -0.18 -8.62
N GLN A 81 -9.47 -0.88 -8.43
CA GLN A 81 -9.85 -2.02 -9.29
C GLN A 81 -10.08 -1.63 -10.75
N LYS A 82 -10.68 -0.46 -11.00
CA LYS A 82 -10.89 0.04 -12.37
C LYS A 82 -9.55 0.34 -13.04
N VAL A 83 -8.65 1.05 -12.35
CA VAL A 83 -7.31 1.39 -12.86
C VAL A 83 -6.47 0.14 -13.08
N GLN A 84 -6.55 -0.85 -12.19
CA GLN A 84 -5.91 -2.14 -12.37
C GLN A 84 -6.33 -2.80 -13.70
N ARG A 85 -7.64 -2.88 -13.98
CA ARG A 85 -8.15 -3.49 -15.23
C ARG A 85 -7.71 -2.72 -16.46
N GLU A 86 -7.76 -1.40 -16.38
CA GLU A 86 -7.32 -0.50 -17.44
C GLU A 86 -5.83 -0.68 -17.77
N LEU A 87 -4.97 -0.71 -16.75
CA LEU A 87 -3.53 -0.90 -16.91
C LEU A 87 -3.20 -2.29 -17.45
N GLN A 88 -3.85 -3.34 -16.95
CA GLN A 88 -3.68 -4.69 -17.49
C GLN A 88 -4.07 -4.78 -18.97
N GLY A 89 -5.19 -4.16 -19.36
CA GLY A 89 -5.59 -4.12 -20.77
C GLY A 89 -4.58 -3.37 -21.64
N TYR A 90 -4.15 -2.18 -21.21
CA TYR A 90 -3.20 -1.35 -21.95
C TYR A 90 -1.83 -2.01 -22.11
N LEU A 91 -1.23 -2.48 -21.00
CA LEU A 91 0.09 -3.10 -21.00
C LEU A 91 0.06 -4.49 -21.65
N GLY A 92 -1.04 -5.23 -21.48
CA GLY A 92 -1.27 -6.51 -22.16
C GLY A 92 -1.27 -6.39 -23.67
N ASN A 93 -1.92 -5.35 -24.23
CA ASN A 93 -1.89 -5.07 -25.67
C ASN A 93 -0.47 -4.77 -26.19
N LYS A 94 0.41 -4.24 -25.33
CA LYS A 94 1.84 -4.03 -25.61
C LYS A 94 2.73 -5.23 -25.29
N LYS A 95 2.15 -6.34 -24.78
CA LYS A 95 2.87 -7.53 -24.27
C LYS A 95 3.84 -7.21 -23.13
N ILE A 96 3.54 -6.17 -22.35
CA ILE A 96 4.29 -5.80 -21.15
C ILE A 96 3.68 -6.53 -19.95
N PRO A 97 4.48 -7.20 -19.10
CA PRO A 97 3.96 -7.89 -17.92
C PRO A 97 3.35 -6.88 -16.95
N PHE A 98 2.18 -7.24 -16.39
CA PHE A 98 1.52 -6.47 -15.34
C PHE A 98 0.68 -7.39 -14.44
N LYS A 99 1.35 -8.10 -13.55
CA LYS A 99 0.82 -9.18 -12.73
C LYS A 99 0.65 -8.78 -11.25
N SER A 100 -0.41 -9.30 -10.65
CA SER A 100 -0.67 -9.13 -9.22
C SER A 100 0.41 -9.81 -8.37
N ASN A 101 0.81 -9.16 -7.28
CA ASN A 101 1.86 -9.59 -6.36
C ASN A 101 3.23 -9.79 -7.03
N GLU A 102 3.46 -9.09 -8.14
CA GLU A 102 4.75 -9.05 -8.85
C GLU A 102 5.04 -7.64 -9.36
N ASP A 103 4.07 -7.03 -10.04
CA ASP A 103 4.17 -5.73 -10.71
C ASP A 103 3.28 -4.69 -10.02
N PHE A 104 2.14 -5.14 -9.49
CA PHE A 104 1.27 -4.35 -8.65
C PHE A 104 0.75 -5.17 -7.46
N ILE A 105 0.39 -4.48 -6.38
CA ILE A 105 -0.17 -5.06 -5.16
C ILE A 105 -1.41 -4.27 -4.78
N PHE A 106 -2.47 -4.97 -4.37
CA PHE A 106 -3.59 -4.34 -3.69
C PHE A 106 -3.32 -4.27 -2.20
N VAL A 107 -3.65 -3.13 -1.60
CA VAL A 107 -3.59 -2.94 -0.14
C VAL A 107 -4.41 -4.03 0.58
N TYR A 108 -5.73 -4.01 0.42
CA TYR A 108 -6.65 -4.91 1.09
C TYR A 108 -8.00 -4.89 0.38
N LYS A 109 -8.75 -6.00 0.39
CA LYS A 109 -9.97 -6.14 -0.42
C LYS A 109 -10.99 -5.05 -0.06
N ASN A 110 -11.43 -4.27 -1.05
CA ASN A 110 -12.44 -3.21 -0.93
C ASN A 110 -12.06 -1.99 -0.07
N PHE A 111 -10.80 -1.86 0.37
CA PHE A 111 -10.41 -0.79 1.26
C PHE A 111 -9.20 -0.02 0.76
N ALA A 112 -9.15 1.25 1.16
CA ALA A 112 -7.94 2.07 1.13
C ALA A 112 -6.93 1.59 2.17
N ILE A 113 -5.75 2.21 2.20
CA ILE A 113 -4.63 1.82 3.05
C ILE A 113 -4.95 1.74 4.56
N GLU A 114 -5.89 2.55 5.03
CA GLU A 114 -6.38 2.52 6.41
C GLU A 114 -7.05 1.20 6.78
N GLY A 115 -7.57 0.47 5.80
CA GLY A 115 -8.17 -0.86 5.98
C GLY A 115 -7.19 -1.94 6.42
N LEU A 116 -5.87 -1.66 6.40
CA LEU A 116 -4.87 -2.58 6.96
C LEU A 116 -4.83 -2.57 8.49
N PHE A 117 -5.42 -1.56 9.14
CA PHE A 117 -5.56 -1.56 10.59
C PHE A 117 -6.65 -2.55 11.05
N PRO A 118 -6.60 -3.02 12.31
CA PRO A 118 -7.60 -3.94 12.83
C PRO A 118 -9.02 -3.38 12.71
N GLU A 119 -9.97 -4.19 12.23
CA GLU A 119 -11.37 -3.78 12.12
C GLU A 119 -11.95 -3.29 13.46
N VAL A 120 -11.52 -3.88 14.58
CA VAL A 120 -11.92 -3.44 15.91
C VAL A 120 -11.54 -1.97 16.15
N TRP A 121 -10.37 -1.52 15.69
CA TRP A 121 -9.99 -0.11 15.80
C TRP A 121 -10.84 0.78 14.88
N LEU A 122 -11.10 0.33 13.66
CA LEU A 122 -11.94 1.07 12.72
C LEU A 122 -13.37 1.26 13.28
N LYS A 123 -13.94 0.22 13.89
CA LYS A 123 -15.23 0.26 14.58
C LYS A 123 -15.20 1.19 15.81
N GLU A 124 -14.15 1.13 16.62
CA GLU A 124 -13.97 2.04 17.77
C GLU A 124 -13.93 3.51 17.34
N TYR A 125 -13.17 3.83 16.28
CA TYR A 125 -13.09 5.19 15.76
C TYR A 125 -14.40 5.64 15.11
N HIS A 126 -15.10 4.76 14.40
CA HIS A 126 -16.43 5.07 13.87
C HIS A 126 -17.42 5.39 15.00
N ASN A 127 -17.42 4.60 16.07
CA ASN A 127 -18.34 4.82 17.20
C ASN A 127 -18.04 6.10 17.98
N SER A 128 -16.76 6.45 18.14
CA SER A 128 -16.32 7.62 18.91
C SER A 128 -16.26 8.91 18.08
N HIS A 129 -16.04 8.80 16.77
CA HIS A 129 -15.85 9.92 15.84
C HIS A 129 -16.55 9.65 14.49
N PRO A 130 -17.88 9.44 14.48
CA PRO A 130 -18.62 9.11 13.26
C PRO A 130 -18.52 10.21 12.20
N ASP A 131 -18.20 11.45 12.60
CA ASP A 131 -18.03 12.59 11.70
C ASP A 131 -16.84 12.46 10.75
N LEU A 132 -15.86 11.59 11.04
CA LEU A 132 -14.72 11.34 10.15
C LEU A 132 -15.08 10.50 8.92
N PHE A 133 -16.18 9.75 9.01
CA PHE A 133 -16.55 8.70 8.08
C PHE A 133 -17.57 9.23 7.07
N LYS A 134 -17.35 8.93 5.79
CA LYS A 134 -18.30 9.18 4.70
C LYS A 134 -19.19 7.96 4.50
N GLU A 135 -18.60 6.78 4.49
CA GLU A 135 -19.31 5.49 4.41
C GLU A 135 -18.77 4.53 5.47
N PHE A 136 -19.66 3.77 6.08
CA PHE A 136 -19.31 2.71 7.03
C PHE A 136 -20.45 1.70 7.08
N SER A 137 -20.18 0.42 6.84
CA SER A 137 -21.20 -0.63 6.88
C SER A 137 -20.62 -1.95 7.38
N LEU A 138 -21.49 -2.73 8.02
CA LEU A 138 -21.20 -4.06 8.52
C LEU A 138 -22.12 -5.09 7.85
N ASP A 139 -21.65 -6.33 7.71
CA ASP A 139 -22.51 -7.45 7.32
C ASP A 139 -23.32 -8.00 8.51
N SER A 140 -24.12 -9.03 8.26
CA SER A 140 -24.94 -9.70 9.28
C SER A 140 -24.14 -10.41 10.38
N CYS A 141 -22.83 -10.54 10.21
CA CYS A 141 -21.89 -11.14 11.14
C CYS A 141 -20.98 -10.08 11.79
N ASP A 142 -21.36 -8.80 11.71
CA ASP A 142 -20.62 -7.64 12.18
C ASP A 142 -19.24 -7.44 11.52
N ASN A 143 -18.92 -8.06 10.38
CA ASN A 143 -17.66 -7.80 9.67
C ASN A 143 -17.75 -6.50 8.88
N LEU A 144 -16.64 -5.76 8.80
CA LEU A 144 -16.59 -4.53 8.02
C LEU A 144 -16.72 -4.83 6.53
N THR A 145 -17.71 -4.26 5.86
CA THR A 145 -17.94 -4.45 4.42
C THR A 145 -17.51 -3.27 3.57
N VAL A 146 -17.73 -2.05 4.08
CA VAL A 146 -17.35 -0.80 3.42
C VAL A 146 -16.90 0.20 4.47
N PHE A 147 -15.85 0.95 4.17
CA PHE A 147 -15.40 2.07 4.96
C PHE A 147 -14.73 3.10 4.05
N GLU A 148 -15.20 4.35 4.13
CA GLU A 148 -14.61 5.49 3.44
C GLU A 148 -14.51 6.67 4.40
N LEU A 149 -13.35 7.33 4.45
CA LEU A 149 -13.15 8.57 5.19
C LEU A 149 -13.56 9.77 4.34
N LYS A 150 -14.06 10.83 4.99
CA LYS A 150 -14.18 12.13 4.33
C LYS A 150 -12.80 12.67 3.99
N ASP A 151 -12.65 13.23 2.79
CA ASP A 151 -11.34 13.69 2.29
C ASP A 151 -10.68 14.71 3.21
N ASP A 152 -11.46 15.65 3.76
CA ASP A 152 -10.97 16.68 4.69
C ASP A 152 -10.61 16.13 6.09
N LYS A 153 -10.93 14.85 6.36
CA LYS A 153 -10.70 14.16 7.65
C LYS A 153 -9.61 13.09 7.58
N LYS A 154 -9.17 12.67 6.39
CA LYS A 154 -8.15 11.62 6.19
C LYS A 154 -6.88 11.87 7.01
N LYS A 155 -6.33 13.09 6.95
CA LYS A 155 -5.13 13.46 7.72
C LYS A 155 -5.33 13.34 9.24
N LYS A 156 -6.47 13.82 9.75
CA LYS A 156 -6.79 13.74 11.19
C LYS A 156 -6.91 12.27 11.64
N PHE A 157 -7.60 11.45 10.85
CA PHE A 157 -7.72 10.02 11.14
C PHE A 157 -6.35 9.32 11.14
N MET A 158 -5.50 9.61 10.14
CA MET A 158 -4.13 9.11 10.05
C MET A 158 -3.30 9.42 11.29
N GLU A 159 -3.32 10.66 11.76
CA GLU A 159 -2.62 11.04 12.99
C GLU A 159 -3.13 10.27 14.20
N MET A 160 -4.45 10.10 14.32
CA MET A 160 -5.08 9.39 15.45
C MET A 160 -4.72 7.90 15.46
N ILE A 161 -4.85 7.22 14.33
CA ILE A 161 -4.65 5.77 14.25
C ILE A 161 -3.17 5.38 14.32
N LEU A 162 -2.27 6.19 13.73
CA LEU A 162 -0.83 5.99 13.86
C LEU A 162 -0.36 6.21 15.30
N LYS A 163 -0.89 7.22 16.00
CA LYS A 163 -0.61 7.42 17.42
C LYS A 163 -1.03 6.20 18.24
N LYS A 164 -2.22 5.65 17.99
CA LYS A 164 -2.67 4.43 18.66
C LYS A 164 -1.74 3.25 18.39
N ALA A 165 -1.23 3.12 17.16
CA ALA A 165 -0.25 2.09 16.78
C ALA A 165 1.09 2.25 17.50
N GLU A 166 1.62 3.48 17.62
CA GLU A 166 2.85 3.79 18.35
C GLU A 166 2.74 3.48 19.86
N GLU A 167 1.54 3.60 20.43
CA GLU A 167 1.28 3.32 21.85
C GLU A 167 1.12 1.82 22.16
N GLN A 168 1.00 0.95 21.14
CA GLN A 168 0.88 -0.49 21.35
C GLN A 168 2.22 -1.12 21.73
N LYS A 169 2.20 -2.00 22.74
CA LYS A 169 3.36 -2.81 23.13
C LYS A 169 3.51 -4.06 22.26
N GLU A 170 2.39 -4.71 21.98
CA GLU A 170 2.33 -5.92 21.17
C GLU A 170 2.04 -5.60 19.70
N MET A 171 2.49 -6.46 18.79
CA MET A 171 2.38 -6.27 17.34
C MET A 171 1.17 -6.95 16.70
N ASP A 172 0.23 -7.47 17.49
CA ASP A 172 -0.98 -8.16 16.98
C ASP A 172 -1.79 -7.30 16.01
N TRP A 173 -1.83 -5.98 16.24
CA TRP A 173 -2.51 -5.01 15.38
C TRP A 173 -1.92 -4.95 13.97
N ALA A 174 -0.63 -5.28 13.82
CA ALA A 174 0.11 -5.14 12.58
C ALA A 174 -0.03 -6.36 11.65
N SER A 175 -0.84 -7.37 11.99
CA SER A 175 -0.92 -8.62 11.22
C SER A 175 -1.16 -8.41 9.72
N ASN A 176 -2.13 -7.56 9.34
CA ASN A 176 -2.42 -7.25 7.94
C ASN A 176 -1.34 -6.38 7.30
N TRP A 177 -0.78 -5.43 8.04
CA TRP A 177 0.37 -4.63 7.63
C TRP A 177 1.60 -5.48 7.31
N ILE A 178 1.94 -6.44 8.19
CA ILE A 178 3.07 -7.37 7.99
C ILE A 178 2.85 -8.22 6.75
N LYS A 179 1.62 -8.71 6.51
CA LYS A 179 1.29 -9.45 5.28
C LYS A 179 1.50 -8.58 4.04
N PHE A 180 0.98 -7.36 4.04
CA PHE A 180 1.14 -6.40 2.94
C PHE A 180 2.62 -6.08 2.67
N LEU A 181 3.37 -5.69 3.70
CA LEU A 181 4.79 -5.36 3.60
C LEU A 181 5.63 -6.57 3.13
N ASN A 182 5.28 -7.78 3.55
CA ASN A 182 5.98 -9.00 3.12
C ASN A 182 5.76 -9.29 1.62
N VAL A 183 4.55 -9.05 1.10
CA VAL A 183 4.30 -9.18 -0.35
C VAL A 183 5.07 -8.10 -1.11
N LEU A 184 5.09 -6.87 -0.59
CA LEU A 184 5.84 -5.76 -1.18
C LEU A 184 7.35 -6.04 -1.23
N GLU A 185 7.93 -6.45 -0.10
CA GLU A 185 9.34 -6.85 0.05
C GLU A 185 9.70 -7.95 -0.95
N LYS A 186 8.95 -9.05 -0.99
CA LYS A 186 9.20 -10.18 -1.89
C LYS A 186 9.06 -9.81 -3.36
N SER A 187 8.13 -8.92 -3.68
CA SER A 187 7.95 -8.45 -5.06
C SER A 187 9.13 -7.58 -5.51
N LEU A 188 9.61 -6.69 -4.63
CA LEU A 188 10.81 -5.90 -4.85
C LEU A 188 12.06 -6.79 -4.99
N GLU A 189 12.21 -7.79 -4.13
CA GLU A 189 13.31 -8.76 -4.20
C GLU A 189 13.29 -9.53 -5.52
N LYS A 190 12.13 -10.05 -5.92
CA LYS A 190 11.95 -10.77 -7.19
C LYS A 190 12.34 -9.91 -8.38
N GLN A 191 11.88 -8.65 -8.42
CA GLN A 191 12.25 -7.72 -9.48
C GLN A 191 13.73 -7.33 -9.42
N GLY A 192 14.28 -7.14 -8.22
CA GLY A 192 15.70 -6.88 -7.98
C GLY A 192 16.58 -7.99 -8.54
N ASN A 193 16.26 -9.25 -8.26
CA ASN A 193 16.97 -10.41 -8.81
C ASN A 193 16.88 -10.48 -10.34
N ARG A 194 15.74 -10.11 -10.93
CA ARG A 194 15.57 -10.07 -12.39
C ARG A 194 16.44 -8.99 -13.05
N ILE A 195 16.59 -7.84 -12.42
CA ILE A 195 17.25 -6.66 -13.00
C ILE A 195 18.74 -6.62 -12.65
N TYR A 196 19.09 -6.84 -11.38
CA TYR A 196 20.45 -6.75 -10.85
C TYR A 196 21.17 -8.10 -10.75
N GLY A 197 20.42 -9.21 -10.70
CA GLY A 197 20.98 -10.56 -10.64
C GLY A 197 21.45 -11.11 -11.99
N LYS A 198 21.11 -10.45 -13.10
CA LYS A 198 21.73 -10.72 -14.40
C LYS A 198 23.16 -10.18 -14.36
N LYS A 199 24.14 -11.06 -14.10
CA LYS A 199 25.54 -10.75 -14.41
C LYS A 199 25.65 -10.40 -15.91
N PRO A 200 26.45 -9.39 -16.29
CA PRO A 200 26.75 -9.11 -17.69
C PRO A 200 27.40 -10.33 -18.38
#